data_AF-A0A4Z0Q0U8-F1
#
_entry.id   AF-A0A4Z0Q0U8-F1
#
_cell.length_a   1.000
_cell.length_b   1.000
_cell.length_c   1.000
_cell.angle_alpha   90.00
_cell.angle_beta   90.00
_cell.angle_gamma   90.00
#
_symmetry.space_group_name_H-M   'P 1'
#
loop_
_entity.id
_entity.type
_entity.pdbx_description
1 polymer ?
#
loop_
_entity_poly.entity_id
_entity_poly.type
_entity_poly.pdbx_seq_one_letter_code
_entity_poly.pdbx_strand_id
1 'polypeptide(L)' 'VDIVKATIGDQGGVRMTGGGFGGCVVALIPEDLVPAVQQAVAQQYEAKTGIKETFYVCKPSQGAGQC' A
#
# COMPACT_ATOMS: atom_id res chain seq x y z
N VAL A 1 -6.41 -0.64 -4.85
CA VAL A 1 -7.00 -0.94 -3.52
C VAL A 1 -7.40 -2.41 -3.43
N ASP A 2 -8.13 -2.91 -4.43
CA ASP A 2 -8.73 -4.25 -4.39
C ASP A 2 -7.73 -5.39 -4.25
N ILE A 3 -6.58 -5.32 -4.94
CA ILE A 3 -5.52 -6.35 -4.83
C ILE A 3 -5.07 -6.50 -3.37
N VAL A 4 -4.81 -5.38 -2.69
CA VAL A 4 -4.38 -5.38 -1.29
C VAL A 4 -5.52 -5.88 -0.39
N LYS A 5 -6.76 -5.41 -0.59
CA LYS A 5 -7.91 -5.84 0.23
C LYS A 5 -8.16 -7.36 0.12
N ALA A 6 -8.04 -7.91 -1.08
CA ALA A 6 -8.18 -9.35 -1.32
C ALA A 6 -7.06 -10.17 -0.66
N THR A 7 -5.85 -9.61 -0.55
CA THR A 7 -4.70 -10.30 0.04
C THR A 7 -4.74 -10.32 1.57
N ILE A 8 -5.22 -9.23 2.19
CA ILE A 8 -5.17 -9.04 3.65
C ILE A 8 -6.45 -9.54 4.36
N GLY A 9 -7.56 -9.68 3.62
CA GLY A 9 -8.86 -10.06 4.18
C GLY A 9 -9.31 -9.10 5.28
N ASP A 10 -9.53 -9.64 6.47
CA ASP A 10 -9.94 -8.90 7.68
C ASP A 10 -8.76 -8.51 8.58
N GLN A 11 -7.52 -8.87 8.21
CA GLN A 11 -6.31 -8.58 8.97
C GLN A 11 -5.73 -7.21 8.58
N GLY A 12 -6.57 -6.17 8.58
CA GLY A 12 -6.13 -4.80 8.30
C GLY A 12 -7.10 -4.01 7.43
N GLY A 13 -6.63 -2.84 6.97
CA GLY A 13 -7.39 -1.94 6.14
C GLY A 13 -6.54 -1.27 5.08
N VAL A 14 -7.13 -1.00 3.92
CA VAL A 14 -6.49 -0.27 2.82
C VAL A 14 -7.45 0.78 2.26
N ARG A 15 -6.93 1.96 1.94
CA ARG A 15 -7.68 3.03 1.26
C ARG A 15 -6.80 3.82 0.31
N MET A 16 -7.40 4.50 -0.66
CA MET A 16 -6.72 5.58 -1.37
C MET A 16 -6.40 6.75 -0.43
N THR A 17 -5.24 7.37 -0.64
CA THR A 17 -4.82 8.59 0.07
C THR A 17 -4.51 9.71 -0.92
N GLY A 18 -4.66 10.97 -0.50
CA GLY A 18 -4.51 12.15 -1.37
C GLY A 18 -5.82 12.59 -2.02
N GLY A 19 -5.72 13.42 -3.07
CA GLY A 19 -6.87 14.04 -3.75
C GLY A 19 -7.70 13.10 -4.65
N GLY A 20 -7.30 11.84 -4.81
CA GLY A 20 -7.94 10.87 -5.71
C GLY A 20 -7.40 10.91 -7.14
N PHE A 21 -8.08 10.18 -8.05
CA PHE A 21 -7.74 10.03 -9.48
C PHE A 21 -6.37 9.37 -9.79
N GLY A 22 -5.83 8.62 -8.83
CA GLY A 22 -4.54 7.94 -8.94
C GLY A 22 -3.68 8.17 -7.71
N GLY A 23 -2.37 7.95 -7.84
CA GLY A 23 -1.40 8.18 -6.78
C GLY A 23 -1.24 6.96 -5.86
N CYS A 24 -1.31 7.20 -4.55
CA CYS A 24 -0.91 6.21 -3.54
C CYS A 24 -2.11 5.59 -2.81
N VAL A 25 -1.93 4.35 -2.37
CA VAL A 25 -2.77 3.71 -1.37
C VAL A 25 -2.00 3.57 -0.07
N VAL A 26 -2.70 3.60 1.06
CA VAL A 26 -2.11 3.29 2.37
C VAL A 26 -2.82 2.07 2.92
N ALA A 27 -2.03 1.11 3.37
CA ALA A 27 -2.51 -0.11 4.01
C ALA A 27 -1.92 -0.22 5.42
N LEU A 28 -2.76 -0.48 6.41
CA LEU A 28 -2.36 -0.86 7.77
C LEU A 28 -2.59 -2.36 7.90
N ILE A 29 -1.51 -3.12 8.03
CA ILE A 29 -1.49 -4.58 8.05
C ILE A 29 -0.44 -5.08 9.05
N PRO A 30 -0.60 -6.29 9.59
CA PRO A 30 0.46 -7.02 10.28
C PRO A 30 1.76 -7.09 9.47
N GLU A 31 2.91 -6.98 10.14
CA GLU A 31 4.23 -6.92 9.47
C GLU A 31 4.56 -8.21 8.70
N ASP A 32 4.08 -9.36 9.17
CA ASP A 32 4.22 -10.67 8.54
C ASP A 32 3.44 -10.80 7.23
N LEU A 33 2.40 -9.98 7.02
CA LEU A 33 1.64 -9.94 5.76
C LEU A 33 2.25 -9.02 4.71
N VAL A 34 3.24 -8.18 5.06
CA VAL A 34 3.86 -7.22 4.13
C VAL A 34 4.45 -7.91 2.88
N PRO A 35 5.22 -9.01 3.00
CA PRO A 35 5.79 -9.68 1.82
C PRO A 35 4.71 -10.25 0.88
N ALA A 36 3.64 -10.83 1.45
CA ALA A 36 2.53 -11.39 0.68
C ALA A 36 1.80 -10.30 -0.12
N VAL A 37 1.57 -9.14 0.50
CA VAL A 37 0.95 -7.98 -0.17
C VAL A 37 1.84 -7.42 -1.28
N GLN A 38 3.14 -7.26 -1.03
CA GLN A 38 4.09 -6.78 -2.05
C GLN A 38 4.11 -7.71 -3.26
N GLN A 39 4.18 -9.03 -3.03
CA GLN A 39 4.16 -10.02 -4.10
C GLN A 39 2.85 -9.97 -4.90
N ALA A 40 1.70 -9.91 -4.24
CA ALA A 40 0.40 -9.85 -4.90
C ALA A 40 0.25 -8.59 -5.77
N VAL A 41 0.71 -7.44 -5.27
CA VAL A 41 0.70 -6.19 -6.04
C VAL A 41 1.68 -6.26 -7.22
N ALA A 42 2.91 -6.72 -7.02
CA ALA A 42 3.90 -6.82 -8.09
C ALA A 42 3.45 -7.74 -9.25
N GLN A 43 2.73 -8.81 -8.94
CA GLN A 43 2.22 -9.75 -9.96
C GLN A 43 1.02 -9.20 -10.73
N GLN A 44 0.16 -8.40 -10.09
CA GLN A 44 -1.14 -8.04 -10.65
C GLN A 44 -1.25 -6.59 -11.10
N TYR A 45 -0.51 -5.67 -10.47
CA TYR A 45 -0.68 -4.23 -10.68
C TYR A 45 -0.17 -3.79 -12.05
N GLU A 46 1.08 -4.14 -12.38
CA GLU A 46 1.68 -3.83 -13.68
C GLU A 46 0.91 -4.52 -14.82
N ALA A 47 0.49 -5.77 -14.63
CA ALA A 47 -0.31 -6.50 -15.62
C ALA A 47 -1.68 -5.87 -15.89
N LYS A 48 -2.31 -5.24 -14.88
CA LYS A 48 -3.65 -4.62 -15.00
C LYS A 48 -3.60 -3.16 -15.46
N THR A 49 -2.52 -2.44 -15.15
CA THR A 49 -2.45 -0.99 -15.32
C THR A 49 -1.38 -0.54 -16.31
N GLY A 50 -0.41 -1.40 -16.63
CA GLY A 50 0.78 -1.05 -17.39
C GLY A 50 1.79 -0.20 -16.62
N ILE A 51 1.59 0.02 -15.31
CA ILE A 51 2.42 0.89 -14.48
C ILE A 51 3.19 0.05 -13.46
N LYS A 52 4.50 0.30 -13.34
CA LYS A 52 5.31 -0.32 -12.30
C LYS A 52 5.00 0.25 -10.93
N GLU A 53 4.74 -0.64 -9.98
CA GLU A 53 4.50 -0.30 -8.59
C GLU A 53 5.76 0.18 -7.86
N THR A 54 5.56 0.99 -6.82
CA THR A 54 6.60 1.37 -5.86
C THR A 54 6.08 1.12 -4.45
N PHE A 55 6.90 0.50 -3.60
CA PHE A 55 6.53 0.20 -2.23
C PHE A 55 7.31 1.04 -1.23
N TYR A 56 6.62 1.49 -0.18
CA TYR A 56 7.23 2.15 0.97
C TYR A 56 6.69 1.51 2.25
N VAL A 57 7.58 0.90 3.03
CA VAL A 57 7.27 0.41 4.38
C VAL A 57 7.57 1.54 5.34
N CYS A 58 6.53 2.31 5.68
CA CYS A 58 6.66 3.52 6.48
C CYS A 58 6.37 3.26 7.96
N LYS A 59 7.05 4.00 8.83
CA LYS A 59 6.69 4.13 10.25
C LYS A 59 6.22 5.57 10.51
N PRO A 60 5.27 5.78 11.45
CA PRO A 60 4.91 7.13 11.88
C PRO A 60 6.13 7.87 12.41
N SER A 61 6.31 9.12 11.98
CA SER A 61 7.46 9.95 12.34
C SER A 61 7.00 11.34 12.79
N GLN A 62 7.82 12.02 13.57
CA GLN A 62 7.57 13.40 13.96
C GLN A 62 7.58 14.33 12.74
N GLY A 63 6.78 15.39 12.79
CA GLY A 63 6.80 16.46 11.79
C GLY A 63 8.02 17.36 11.94
N ALA A 64 8.21 18.28 10.99
CA ALA A 64 9.26 19.31 11.09
C ALA A 64 9.09 20.14 12.38
N GLY A 65 10.20 20.43 13.06
CA GLY A 65 10.23 21.16 14.33
C GLY A 65 11.30 22.26 14.35
N GLN A 66 11.22 23.17 15.32
CA GLN A 66 12.24 24.20 15.54
C GLN A 66 13.60 23.56 15.87
N CYS A 67 14.66 24.12 15.27
CA CYS A 67 16.04 23.77 15.56
C CYS A 67 16.42 24.15 16.99
#